data_AF-A0AAW5N718-F1
#
_entry.id   AF-A0AAW5N718-F1
#
_cell.length_a   1.000
_cell.length_b   1.000
_cell.length_c   1.000
_cell.angle_alpha   90.00
_cell.angle_beta   90.00
_cell.angle_gamma   90.00
#
_symmetry.space_group_name_H-M   'P 1'
#
loop_
_entity.id
_entity.type
_entity.pdbx_description
1 polymer ?
#
loop_
_entity_poly.entity_id
_entity_poly.type
_entity_poly.pdbx_seq_one_letter_code
_entity_poly.pdbx_strand_id
1 'polypeptide(L)'
;MNILKSLIVWLCFIPVAILNGGLREYVLTKILGEKWALPVSGIILSVCIFLITWLLLPRIIKALTFKDCWMIGICWGVLTIAFEFGVGLAGGNTASELLAAYNPLTGNLWLLILATTLLSPVLIKTM
;
A
#
# COMPACT_ATOMS: atom_id res chain seq x y z
N MET A 1 2.18 4.30 22.64
CA MET A 1 3.21 3.83 21.68
C MET A 1 2.91 4.41 20.31
N ASN A 2 3.90 4.98 19.63
CA ASN A 2 3.74 5.64 18.32
C ASN A 2 3.20 4.68 17.24
N ILE A 3 3.56 3.40 17.32
CA ILE A 3 3.11 2.33 16.41
C ILE A 3 1.59 2.16 16.44
N LEU A 4 0.97 2.08 17.62
CA LEU A 4 -0.48 1.85 17.74
C LEU A 4 -1.28 3.00 17.11
N LYS A 5 -0.81 4.24 17.27
CA LYS A 5 -1.41 5.41 16.63
C LYS A 5 -1.24 5.38 15.11
N SER A 6 -0.10 4.90 14.62
CA SER A 6 0.16 4.74 13.19
C SER A 6 -0.77 3.72 12.53
N LEU A 7 -1.25 2.71 13.27
CA LEU A 7 -2.20 1.72 12.73
C LEU A 7 -3.50 2.36 12.25
N ILE A 8 -3.91 3.49 12.83
CA ILE A 8 -5.09 4.24 12.37
C ILE A 8 -4.87 4.73 10.92
N VAL A 9 -3.65 5.19 10.60
CA VAL A 9 -3.29 5.60 9.24
C VAL A 9 -3.28 4.40 8.30
N TRP A 10 -2.72 3.27 8.74
CA TRP A 10 -2.72 2.04 7.95
C TRP A 10 -4.13 1.51 7.68
N LEU A 11 -5.05 1.59 8.65
CA LEU A 11 -6.45 1.23 8.46
C LEU A 11 -7.12 2.09 7.38
N CYS A 12 -6.70 3.34 7.18
CA CYS A 12 -7.18 4.17 6.06
C CYS A 12 -6.70 3.68 4.70
N PHE A 13 -5.62 2.88 4.61
CA PHE A 13 -5.17 2.30 3.34
C PHE A 13 -6.12 1.23 2.84
N ILE A 14 -6.79 0.49 3.73
CA ILE A 14 -7.71 -0.59 3.36
C ILE A 14 -8.86 -0.10 2.46
N PRO A 15 -9.70 0.87 2.84
CA PRO A 15 -10.78 1.34 1.99
C PRO A 15 -10.24 1.95 0.69
N VAL A 16 -9.08 2.61 0.73
CA VAL A 16 -8.44 3.20 -0.46
C VAL A 16 -7.96 2.13 -1.43
N ALA A 17 -7.39 1.04 -0.92
CA ALA A 17 -6.99 -0.10 -1.73
C ALA A 17 -8.20 -0.79 -2.38
N ILE A 18 -9.30 -0.95 -1.64
CA ILE A 18 -10.56 -1.52 -2.18
C ILE A 18 -11.12 -0.61 -3.27
N LEU A 19 -11.22 0.70 -3.02
CA LEU A 19 -11.68 1.68 -4.02
C LEU A 19 -10.79 1.68 -5.25
N ASN A 20 -9.47 1.56 -5.07
CA ASN A 20 -8.52 1.50 -6.18
C ASN A 20 -8.65 0.19 -6.99
N GLY A 21 -8.90 -0.94 -6.32
CA GLY A 21 -9.21 -2.21 -6.97
C GLY A 21 -10.47 -2.14 -7.82
N GLY A 22 -11.54 -1.54 -7.28
CA GLY A 22 -12.76 -1.27 -8.02
C GLY A 22 -12.54 -0.29 -9.17
N LEU A 23 -11.85 0.83 -8.94
CA LEU A 23 -11.52 1.80 -9.99
C LEU A 23 -10.76 1.14 -11.14
N ARG A 24 -9.83 0.23 -10.82
CA ARG A 24 -9.10 -0.56 -11.82
C ARG A 24 -10.03 -1.34 -12.72
N GLU A 25 -10.89 -2.18 -12.15
CA GLU A 25 -11.77 -3.09 -12.91
C GLU A 25 -12.89 -2.36 -13.65
N TYR A 26 -13.55 -1.42 -12.99
CA TYR A 26 -14.74 -0.76 -13.56
C TYR A 26 -14.39 0.37 -14.53
N VAL A 27 -13.24 1.05 -14.32
CA VAL A 27 -12.89 2.28 -15.05
C VAL A 27 -11.59 2.11 -15.83
N LEU A 28 -10.45 1.82 -15.19
CA LEU A 28 -9.16 1.82 -15.90
C LEU A 28 -9.10 0.72 -16.96
N THR A 29 -9.59 -0.48 -16.68
CA THR A 29 -9.61 -1.57 -17.66
C THR A 29 -10.43 -1.20 -18.90
N LYS A 30 -11.53 -0.46 -18.74
CA LYS A 30 -12.36 0.01 -19.87
C LYS A 30 -11.70 1.13 -20.69
N ILE A 31 -10.93 2.01 -20.04
CA ILE A 31 -10.33 3.19 -20.69
C ILE A 31 -8.96 2.86 -21.32
N LEU A 32 -8.11 2.16 -20.57
CA LEU A 32 -6.68 1.95 -20.89
C LEU A 32 -6.38 0.51 -21.38
N GLY A 33 -7.35 -0.40 -21.22
CA GLY A 33 -7.17 -1.84 -21.46
C GLY A 33 -6.44 -2.54 -20.31
N GLU A 34 -6.58 -3.86 -20.24
CA GLU A 34 -6.05 -4.70 -19.13
C GLU A 34 -4.54 -4.53 -18.93
N LYS A 35 -3.78 -4.37 -20.02
CA LYS A 35 -2.32 -4.26 -19.99
C LYS A 35 -1.81 -3.05 -19.19
N TRP A 36 -2.53 -1.93 -19.23
CA TRP A 36 -2.12 -0.69 -18.58
C TRP A 36 -2.91 -0.40 -17.30
N ALA A 37 -4.09 -1.00 -17.14
CA ALA A 37 -4.92 -0.81 -15.95
C ALA A 37 -4.19 -1.22 -14.66
N LEU A 38 -3.44 -2.31 -14.69
CA LEU A 38 -2.71 -2.83 -13.53
C LEU A 38 -1.60 -1.87 -13.04
N PRO A 39 -0.61 -1.46 -13.87
CA PRO A 39 0.43 -0.55 -13.42
C PRO A 39 -0.12 0.83 -13.05
N VAL A 40 -1.07 1.38 -13.82
CA VAL A 40 -1.63 2.71 -13.50
C VAL A 40 -2.37 2.69 -12.17
N SER A 41 -3.16 1.64 -11.90
CA SER A 41 -3.81 1.45 -10.60
C SER A 41 -2.80 1.35 -9.46
N GLY A 42 -1.67 0.67 -9.67
CA GLY A 42 -0.59 0.60 -8.68
C GLY A 42 0.04 1.97 -8.37
N ILE A 43 0.29 2.79 -9.40
CA ILE A 43 0.81 4.15 -9.23
C ILE A 43 -0.19 5.01 -8.45
N ILE A 44 -1.47 4.97 -8.82
CA ILE A 44 -2.52 5.73 -8.13
C ILE A 44 -2.55 5.35 -6.65
N LEU A 45 -2.56 4.06 -6.33
CA LEU A 45 -2.55 3.58 -4.95
C LEU A 45 -1.31 4.01 -4.17
N SER A 46 -0.12 3.90 -4.77
CA SER A 46 1.13 4.38 -4.16
C SER A 46 1.06 5.87 -3.83
N VAL A 47 0.58 6.71 -4.75
CA VAL A 47 0.42 8.15 -4.52
C VAL A 47 -0.59 8.40 -3.40
N CYS A 48 -1.72 7.71 -3.39
CA CYS A 48 -2.71 7.82 -2.31
C CYS A 48 -2.12 7.44 -0.95
N ILE A 49 -1.39 6.32 -0.84
CA ILE A 49 -0.74 5.89 0.41
C ILE A 49 0.24 6.96 0.90
N PHE A 50 1.06 7.50 -0.01
CA PHE A 50 2.01 8.56 0.33
C PHE A 50 1.30 9.81 0.83
N LEU A 51 0.26 10.28 0.14
CA LEU A 51 -0.53 11.45 0.53
C LEU A 51 -1.23 11.27 1.88
N ILE A 52 -1.82 10.11 2.12
CA ILE A 52 -2.47 9.79 3.40
C ILE A 52 -1.44 9.78 4.52
N THR A 53 -0.29 9.17 4.28
CA THR A 53 0.81 9.15 5.26
C THR A 53 1.28 10.57 5.53
N TRP A 54 1.50 11.39 4.50
CA TRP A 54 1.92 12.78 4.64
C TRP A 54 0.92 13.58 5.46
N LEU A 55 -0.36 13.43 5.18
CA LEU A 55 -1.41 14.24 5.81
C LEU A 55 -1.67 13.81 7.25
N LEU A 56 -1.75 12.51 7.52
CA LEU A 56 -2.19 11.97 8.81
C LEU A 56 -1.04 11.70 9.78
N LEU A 57 0.09 11.14 9.31
CA LEU A 57 1.17 10.69 10.19
C LEU A 57 1.75 11.82 11.06
N PRO A 58 2.16 12.99 10.53
CA PRO A 58 2.67 14.10 11.34
C PRO A 58 1.57 14.77 12.19
N ARG A 59 0.30 14.67 11.78
CA ARG A 59 -0.83 15.20 12.57
C ARG A 59 -1.12 14.34 13.80
N ILE A 60 -1.01 13.03 13.68
CA ILE A 60 -1.30 12.08 14.76
C ILE A 60 -0.12 11.91 15.71
N ILE A 61 1.11 11.95 15.17
CA ILE A 61 2.34 11.72 15.94
C ILE A 61 3.26 12.93 15.77
N LYS A 62 3.31 13.79 16.80
CA LYS A 62 4.11 15.03 16.77
C LYS A 62 5.62 14.80 16.91
N ALA A 63 6.03 13.70 17.53
CA ALA A 63 7.43 13.36 17.77
C ALA A 63 7.74 11.96 17.21
N LEU A 64 8.12 11.90 15.93
CA LEU A 64 8.65 10.70 15.30
C LEU A 64 10.18 10.76 15.27
N THR A 65 10.81 9.72 15.79
CA THR A 65 12.24 9.47 15.55
C THR A 65 12.42 8.71 14.24
N PHE A 66 13.61 8.78 13.63
CA PHE A 66 13.93 7.97 12.44
C PHE A 66 13.73 6.46 12.68
N LYS A 67 14.06 6.00 13.90
CA LYS A 67 13.84 4.62 14.31
C LYS A 67 12.34 4.26 14.31
N ASP A 68 11.49 5.15 14.84
CA ASP A 68 10.04 4.95 14.81
C ASP A 68 9.49 4.90 13.38
N CYS A 69 9.97 5.76 12.48
CA CYS A 69 9.55 5.76 11.07
C CYS A 69 9.83 4.40 10.40
N TRP A 70 11.03 3.85 10.60
CA TRP A 70 11.38 2.52 10.08
C TRP A 70 10.53 1.41 10.70
N MET A 71 10.33 1.44 12.02
CA MET A 71 9.49 0.45 12.69
C MET A 71 8.03 0.50 12.21
N ILE A 72 7.49 1.70 12.00
CA ILE A 72 6.13 1.90 11.47
C ILE A 72 6.04 1.39 10.03
N GLY A 73 6.98 1.79 9.17
CA GLY A 73 7.01 1.35 7.77
C GLY A 73 7.13 -0.17 7.62
N ILE A 74 8.01 -0.81 8.40
CA ILE A 74 8.14 -2.28 8.43
C ILE A 74 6.86 -2.93 8.95
N CYS A 75 6.28 -2.41 10.04
CA CYS A 75 5.04 -2.93 10.60
C CYS A 75 3.88 -2.86 9.59
N TRP A 76 3.72 -1.72 8.92
CA TRP A 76 2.72 -1.55 7.87
C TRP A 76 2.97 -2.45 6.67
N GLY A 77 4.23 -2.60 6.24
CA GLY A 77 4.59 -3.52 5.16
C GLY A 77 4.20 -4.95 5.48
N VAL A 78 4.57 -5.45 6.66
CA VAL A 78 4.21 -6.80 7.13
C VAL A 78 2.69 -6.97 7.23
N LEU A 79 1.98 -5.98 7.79
CA LEU A 79 0.52 -6.02 7.88
C LEU A 79 -0.13 -6.02 6.49
N THR A 80 0.40 -5.27 5.54
CA THR A 80 -0.12 -5.20 4.17
C THR A 80 0.05 -6.53 3.46
N ILE A 81 1.22 -7.17 3.59
CA ILE A 81 1.46 -8.52 3.07
C ILE A 81 0.50 -9.52 3.73
N ALA A 82 0.41 -9.50 5.06
CA ALA A 82 -0.46 -10.42 5.80
C ALA A 82 -1.94 -10.23 5.43
N PHE A 83 -2.38 -8.99 5.24
CA PHE A 83 -3.74 -8.67 4.81
C PHE A 83 -4.01 -9.16 3.40
N GLU A 84 -3.09 -8.93 2.46
CA GLU A 84 -3.27 -9.40 1.09
C GLU A 84 -3.26 -10.93 1.00
N PHE A 85 -2.37 -11.61 1.73
CA PHE A 85 -2.40 -13.06 1.82
C PHE A 85 -3.69 -13.55 2.47
N GLY A 86 -4.16 -12.92 3.54
CA GLY A 86 -5.41 -13.27 4.20
C GLY A 86 -6.63 -13.14 3.29
N VAL A 87 -6.78 -11.99 2.62
CA VAL A 87 -7.88 -11.73 1.69
C VAL A 87 -7.75 -12.58 0.43
N GLY A 88 -6.54 -12.72 -0.10
CA GLY A 88 -6.25 -13.51 -1.29
C GLY A 88 -6.58 -14.98 -1.11
N LEU A 89 -6.14 -15.58 0.00
CA LEU A 89 -6.46 -16.97 0.36
C LEU A 89 -7.97 -17.15 0.64
N ALA A 90 -8.60 -16.20 1.32
CA ALA A 90 -10.05 -16.23 1.57
C ALA A 90 -10.87 -16.08 0.28
N GLY A 91 -10.34 -15.36 -0.71
CA GLY A 91 -10.91 -15.23 -2.06
C GLY A 91 -10.62 -16.43 -2.98
N GLY A 92 -9.96 -17.47 -2.48
CA GLY A 92 -9.67 -18.71 -3.22
C GLY A 92 -8.37 -18.68 -4.04
N ASN A 93 -7.56 -17.62 -3.95
CA ASN A 93 -6.25 -17.59 -4.60
C ASN A 93 -5.26 -18.47 -3.84
N THR A 94 -4.33 -19.06 -4.57
CA THR A 94 -3.22 -19.82 -4.01
C THR A 94 -2.06 -18.91 -3.59
N ALA A 95 -1.23 -19.37 -2.64
CA ALA A 95 -0.01 -18.65 -2.27
C ALA A 95 0.92 -18.41 -3.48
N SER A 96 0.94 -19.33 -4.45
CA SER A 96 1.67 -19.19 -5.72
C SER A 96 1.15 -18.04 -6.58
N GLU A 97 -0.16 -17.84 -6.68
CA GLU A 97 -0.76 -16.73 -7.44
C GLU A 97 -0.49 -15.38 -6.76
N LEU A 98 -0.53 -15.34 -5.43
CA LEU A 98 -0.16 -14.14 -4.67
C LEU A 98 1.34 -13.82 -4.81
N LEU A 99 2.20 -14.84 -4.83
CA LEU A 99 3.62 -14.66 -5.13
C LEU A 99 3.88 -14.19 -6.56
N ALA A 100 3.00 -14.52 -7.51
CA ALA A 100 3.11 -14.02 -8.88
C ALA A 100 3.00 -12.50 -8.95
N ALA A 101 2.28 -11.86 -8.01
CA ALA A 101 2.19 -10.40 -7.90
C ALA A 101 3.54 -9.74 -7.60
N TYR A 102 4.50 -10.47 -7.02
CA TYR A 102 5.85 -9.99 -6.72
C TYR A 102 6.77 -10.03 -7.95
N ASN A 103 6.33 -10.57 -9.08
CA ASN A 103 7.12 -10.59 -10.30
C ASN A 103 6.96 -9.28 -11.07
N PRO A 104 7.97 -8.39 -11.11
CA PRO A 104 7.88 -7.09 -11.78
C PRO A 104 7.74 -7.22 -13.30
N LEU A 105 8.08 -8.37 -13.88
CA LEU A 105 7.96 -8.62 -15.33
C LEU A 105 6.50 -8.72 -15.81
N THR A 106 5.55 -8.89 -14.89
CA THR A 106 4.11 -8.98 -15.19
C THR A 106 3.45 -7.61 -15.36
N GLY A 107 4.18 -6.51 -15.12
CA GLY A 107 3.61 -5.16 -15.05
C GLY A 107 2.89 -4.88 -13.73
N ASN A 108 2.94 -5.82 -12.78
CA ASN A 108 2.40 -5.63 -11.44
C ASN A 108 3.35 -4.77 -10.60
N LEU A 109 2.85 -3.59 -10.19
CA LEU A 109 3.59 -2.65 -9.35
C LEU A 109 3.37 -2.92 -7.84
N TRP A 110 3.02 -4.15 -7.47
CA TRP A 110 2.86 -4.55 -6.08
C TRP A 110 4.08 -4.21 -5.21
N LEU A 111 5.29 -4.51 -5.71
CA LEU A 111 6.54 -4.15 -5.03
C LEU A 111 6.68 -2.64 -4.82
N LEU A 112 6.19 -1.82 -5.75
CA LEU A 112 6.20 -0.37 -5.62
C LEU A 112 5.25 0.08 -4.51
N ILE A 113 4.06 -0.50 -4.41
CA ILE A 113 3.09 -0.20 -3.33
C ILE A 113 3.70 -0.55 -1.97
N LEU A 114 4.32 -1.72 -1.86
CA LEU A 114 5.01 -2.17 -0.64
C LEU A 114 6.18 -1.27 -0.27
N ALA A 115 7.05 -0.94 -1.23
CA ALA A 115 8.15 -0.02 -1.04
C ALA A 115 7.65 1.38 -0.64
N THR A 116 6.58 1.86 -1.26
CA THR A 116 5.96 3.16 -0.93
C THR A 116 5.42 3.13 0.50
N THR A 117 4.72 2.06 0.90
CA THR A 117 4.17 1.90 2.24
C THR A 117 5.27 1.89 3.30
N LEU A 118 6.39 1.23 3.01
CA LEU A 118 7.53 1.11 3.92
C LEU A 118 8.34 2.41 4.01
N LEU A 119 8.57 3.09 2.88
CA LEU A 119 9.43 4.27 2.80
C LEU A 119 8.70 5.59 3.10
N SER A 120 7.36 5.65 2.93
CA SER A 120 6.59 6.88 3.14
C SER A 120 6.86 7.54 4.51
N PRO A 121 6.83 6.82 5.65
CA PRO A 121 7.12 7.42 6.96
C PRO A 121 8.52 8.04 7.07
N VAL A 122 9.51 7.45 6.39
CA VAL A 122 10.90 7.90 6.39
C VAL A 122 11.06 9.13 5.48
N LEU A 123 10.43 9.11 4.31
CA LEU A 123 10.46 10.22 3.35
C LEU A 123 9.84 11.49 3.95
N ILE A 124 8.67 11.37 4.57
CA ILE A 124 7.97 12.51 5.20
C ILE A 124 8.78 13.11 6.34
N LYS A 125 9.57 12.30 7.07
CA LYS A 125 10.43 12.81 8.15
C LYS A 125 11.65 13.58 7.62
N THR A 126 12.08 13.27 6.39
CA THR A 126 13.27 13.84 5.75
C THR A 126 12.94 15.14 5.01
N MET A 127 11.68 15.31 4.60
CA MET A 127 11.13 16.57 4.05
C MET A 127 10.85 17.58 5.16
#